data_AF-A0A357CLR3-F1
#
_entry.id   AF-A0A357CLR3-F1
#
_cell.length_a   1.000
_cell.length_b   1.000
_cell.length_c   1.000
_cell.angle_alpha   90.00
_cell.angle_beta   90.00
_cell.angle_gamma   90.00
#
_symmetry.space_group_name_H-M   'P 1'
#
loop_
_entity.id
_entity.type
_entity.pdbx_description
1 polymer ?
#
loop_
_entity_poly.entity_id
_entity_poly.type
_entity_poly.pdbx_seq_one_letter_code
_entity_poly.pdbx_strand_id
1 'polypeptide(L)'
;TENPADTTAENLQARIRANLLMAFSNKYGYLVLGAGNKSELAVGYCTLNGVDMSGGLAVLSDLPKTMVYAVAAEINADREVIPAAIMTKPPSAELRPDQTDEDSLPPYPILDRVLALYLDE
;
A
#
# COMPACT_ATOMS: atom_id res chain seq x y z
N THR A 1 -12.48 -15.76 -24.64
CA THR A 1 -11.15 -15.14 -24.73
C THR A 1 -10.71 -14.82 -23.32
N GLU A 2 -9.91 -15.69 -22.73
CA GLU A 2 -9.33 -15.43 -21.41
C GLU A 2 -8.39 -14.22 -21.55
N ASN A 3 -8.76 -13.13 -20.88
CA ASN A 3 -8.00 -11.89 -20.89
C ASN A 3 -6.77 -12.10 -20.01
N PRO A 4 -5.54 -11.82 -20.48
CA PRO A 4 -4.32 -12.03 -19.70
C PRO A 4 -4.38 -11.11 -18.47
N ALA A 5 -4.39 -11.71 -17.27
CA ALA A 5 -4.47 -11.04 -15.97
C ALA A 5 -5.64 -10.02 -15.85
N ASP A 6 -6.72 -10.41 -15.15
CA ASP A 6 -7.90 -9.56 -14.95
C ASP A 6 -7.63 -8.40 -13.97
N THR A 7 -6.72 -7.51 -14.36
CA THR A 7 -6.43 -6.22 -13.71
C THR A 7 -7.69 -5.35 -13.64
N THR A 8 -8.70 -5.62 -14.46
CA THR A 8 -9.99 -4.94 -14.40
C THR A 8 -10.72 -5.31 -13.11
N ALA A 9 -10.84 -6.59 -12.78
CA ALA A 9 -11.44 -7.04 -11.53
C ALA A 9 -10.63 -6.59 -10.31
N GLU A 10 -9.29 -6.66 -10.36
CA GLU A 10 -8.41 -6.18 -9.29
C GLU A 10 -8.64 -4.67 -9.01
N ASN A 11 -8.59 -3.83 -10.06
CA ASN A 11 -8.82 -2.40 -9.95
C ASN A 11 -10.25 -2.06 -9.50
N LEU A 12 -11.25 -2.82 -9.97
CA LEU A 12 -12.63 -2.63 -9.56
C LEU A 12 -12.80 -2.89 -8.05
N GLN A 13 -12.21 -3.97 -7.53
CA GLN A 13 -12.23 -4.28 -6.10
C GLN A 13 -11.62 -3.16 -5.26
N ALA A 14 -10.45 -2.65 -5.65
CA ALA A 14 -9.80 -1.54 -4.95
C ALA A 14 -10.66 -0.26 -4.92
N ARG A 15 -11.30 0.09 -6.05
CA ARG A 15 -12.22 1.25 -6.13
C ARG A 15 -13.50 1.06 -5.33
N ILE A 16 -14.04 -0.16 -5.26
CA ILE A 16 -15.21 -0.44 -4.42
C ILE A 16 -14.86 -0.22 -2.94
N ARG A 17 -13.70 -0.72 -2.48
CA ARG A 17 -13.22 -0.50 -1.10
C ARG A 17 -13.08 0.99 -0.78
N ALA A 18 -12.47 1.76 -1.69
CA ALA A 18 -12.34 3.20 -1.53
C ALA A 18 -13.70 3.92 -1.40
N ASN A 19 -14.65 3.61 -2.30
CA ASN A 19 -15.99 4.19 -2.25
C ASN A 19 -16.73 3.88 -0.95
N LEU A 20 -16.61 2.65 -0.45
CA LEU A 20 -17.19 2.27 0.84
C LEU A 20 -16.61 3.11 1.98
N LEU A 21 -15.29 3.22 2.08
CA LEU A 21 -14.63 4.02 3.12
C LEU A 21 -15.02 5.51 3.03
N MET A 22 -15.10 6.07 1.83
CA MET A 22 -15.58 7.44 1.62
C MET A 22 -17.04 7.62 2.02
N ALA A 23 -17.90 6.61 1.79
CA ALA A 23 -19.27 6.63 2.26
C ALA A 23 -19.36 6.60 3.80
N PHE A 24 -18.52 5.80 4.47
CA PHE A 24 -18.40 5.80 5.93
C PHE A 24 -17.93 7.16 6.44
N SER A 25 -16.89 7.74 5.83
CA SER A 25 -16.39 9.08 6.16
C SER A 25 -17.49 10.14 6.08
N ASN A 26 -18.23 10.20 4.97
CA ASN A 26 -19.33 11.15 4.80
C ASN A 26 -20.46 10.94 5.81
N LYS A 27 -20.80 9.68 6.12
CA LYS A 27 -21.91 9.37 7.04
C LYS A 27 -21.58 9.67 8.50
N TYR A 28 -20.36 9.38 8.92
CA TYR A 28 -19.96 9.45 10.34
C TYR A 28 -19.06 10.65 10.66
N GLY A 29 -18.70 11.47 9.66
CA GLY A 29 -17.79 12.61 9.84
C GLY A 29 -16.34 12.20 10.10
N TYR A 30 -15.94 11.00 9.68
CA TYR A 30 -14.57 10.50 9.83
C TYR A 30 -13.67 10.97 8.70
N LEU A 31 -12.36 10.90 8.90
CA LEU A 31 -11.36 11.13 7.85
C LEU A 31 -10.81 9.78 7.37
N VAL A 32 -10.92 9.50 6.07
CA VAL A 32 -10.25 8.33 5.49
C VAL A 32 -8.75 8.61 5.44
N LEU A 33 -7.95 7.69 5.97
CA LEU A 33 -6.50 7.71 5.89
C LEU A 33 -6.02 6.76 4.79
N GLY A 34 -5.28 7.28 3.84
CA GLY A 34 -4.67 6.49 2.77
C GLY A 34 -3.44 5.73 3.29
N ALA A 35 -3.31 4.47 2.87
CA ALA A 35 -2.23 3.57 3.32
C ALA A 35 -1.10 3.42 2.30
N GLY A 36 -1.15 4.12 1.16
CA GLY A 36 -0.09 4.08 0.14
C GLY A 36 1.23 4.65 0.68
N ASN A 37 2.31 3.89 0.53
CA ASN A 37 3.65 4.32 0.91
C ASN A 37 4.43 4.95 -0.27
N LYS A 38 5.54 5.63 0.02
CA LYS A 38 6.34 6.35 -0.99
C LYS A 38 6.80 5.44 -2.11
N SER A 39 7.20 4.21 -1.80
CA SER A 39 7.73 3.25 -2.79
C SER A 39 6.67 2.85 -3.82
N GLU A 40 5.46 2.55 -3.36
CA GLU A 40 4.33 2.19 -4.22
C GLU A 40 3.86 3.39 -5.05
N LEU A 41 3.71 4.55 -4.42
CA LEU A 41 3.24 5.76 -5.10
C LEU A 41 4.25 6.27 -6.14
N ALA A 42 5.55 6.20 -5.87
CA ALA A 42 6.59 6.71 -6.77
C ALA A 42 6.66 5.95 -8.11
N VAL A 43 6.34 4.66 -8.12
CA VAL A 43 6.30 3.83 -9.34
C VAL A 43 4.90 3.64 -9.89
N GLY A 44 3.88 4.25 -9.26
CA GLY A 44 2.48 4.10 -9.67
C GLY A 44 1.92 2.69 -9.41
N TYR A 45 2.49 1.95 -8.46
CA TYR A 45 1.98 0.65 -8.03
C TYR A 45 0.80 0.81 -7.06
N CYS A 46 -0.28 1.37 -7.60
CA CYS A 46 -1.50 1.63 -6.85
C CYS A 46 -2.68 1.75 -7.82
N THR A 47 -3.87 1.36 -7.40
CA THR A 47 -5.07 1.63 -8.18
C THR A 47 -5.46 3.09 -8.03
N LEU A 48 -5.54 3.83 -9.15
CA LEU A 48 -6.10 5.18 -9.16
C LEU A 48 -7.54 5.17 -8.64
N ASN A 49 -7.83 6.05 -7.68
CA ASN A 49 -9.07 6.10 -6.90
C ASN A 49 -9.34 4.83 -6.05
N GLY A 50 -8.31 4.03 -5.79
CA GLY A 50 -8.31 2.99 -4.76
C GLY A 50 -7.95 3.58 -3.38
N VAL A 51 -8.06 2.77 -2.33
CA VAL A 51 -7.76 3.22 -0.94
C VAL A 51 -6.32 3.70 -0.78
N ASP A 52 -5.41 3.20 -1.61
CA ASP A 52 -3.98 3.58 -1.59
C ASP A 52 -3.76 5.03 -2.05
N MET A 53 -4.68 5.58 -2.86
CA MET A 53 -4.64 6.94 -3.40
C MET A 53 -5.87 7.80 -3.04
N SER A 54 -6.77 7.30 -2.19
CA SER A 54 -8.02 7.98 -1.83
C SER A 54 -8.11 8.20 -0.33
N GLY A 55 -8.40 9.43 0.07
CA GLY A 55 -8.59 9.79 1.47
C GLY A 55 -8.31 11.27 1.71
N GLY A 56 -8.47 11.70 2.96
CA GLY A 56 -8.17 13.08 3.35
C GLY A 56 -6.70 13.29 3.74
N LEU A 57 -5.98 12.23 4.10
CA LEU A 57 -4.56 12.28 4.44
C LEU A 57 -3.89 10.95 4.07
N ALA A 58 -2.77 11.00 3.36
CA ALA A 58 -1.91 9.85 3.12
C ALA A 58 -0.80 9.84 4.18
N VAL A 59 -0.93 8.98 5.18
CA VAL A 59 -0.05 9.03 6.37
C VAL A 59 1.33 8.41 6.14
N LEU A 60 1.45 7.55 5.14
CA LEU A 60 2.71 6.85 4.79
C LEU A 60 3.32 7.35 3.48
N SER A 61 2.74 8.37 2.83
CA SER A 61 3.11 8.72 1.44
C SER A 61 4.55 9.21 1.26
N ASP A 62 5.21 9.64 2.34
CA ASP A 62 6.62 10.05 2.31
C ASP A 62 7.57 9.02 2.95
N LEU A 63 7.05 7.85 3.36
CA LEU A 63 7.86 6.78 3.91
C LEU A 63 8.10 5.68 2.85
N PRO A 64 9.37 5.37 2.51
CA PRO A 64 9.68 4.17 1.74
C PRO A 64 9.25 2.91 2.50
N LYS A 65 8.94 1.83 1.79
CA LYS A 65 8.47 0.56 2.37
C LYS A 65 9.42 0.04 3.45
N THR A 66 10.73 0.10 3.20
CA THR A 66 11.76 -0.30 4.18
C THR A 66 11.68 0.51 5.48
N MET A 67 11.39 1.81 5.38
CA MET A 67 11.20 2.68 6.53
C MET A 67 9.88 2.41 7.26
N VAL A 68 8.81 2.05 6.56
CA VAL A 68 7.55 1.60 7.18
C VAL A 68 7.81 0.39 8.08
N TYR A 69 8.58 -0.60 7.62
CA TYR A 69 8.96 -1.76 8.45
C TYR A 69 9.83 -1.36 9.65
N ALA A 70 10.76 -0.42 9.48
CA ALA A 70 11.58 0.08 10.58
C ALA A 70 10.73 0.79 11.65
N VAL A 71 9.78 1.63 11.24
CA VAL A 71 8.84 2.30 12.15
C VAL A 71 7.94 1.28 12.85
N ALA A 72 7.46 0.27 12.13
CA ALA A 72 6.65 -0.79 12.73
C ALA A 72 7.44 -1.61 13.76
N ALA A 73 8.72 -1.87 13.52
CA ALA A 73 9.61 -2.53 14.47
C ALA A 73 9.84 -1.66 15.73
N GLU A 74 10.03 -0.35 15.55
CA GLU A 74 10.18 0.60 16.66
C GLU A 74 8.92 0.69 17.52
N ILE A 75 7.73 0.75 16.91
CA ILE A 75 6.43 0.72 17.62
C ILE A 75 6.29 -0.56 18.45
N ASN A 76 6.84 -1.67 17.95
CA ASN A 76 6.82 -2.96 18.61
C ASN A 76 7.94 -3.16 19.65
N ALA A 77 8.86 -2.22 19.81
CA ALA A 77 10.04 -2.39 20.67
C ALA A 77 9.64 -2.58 22.14
N ASP A 78 8.63 -1.83 22.61
CA ASP A 78 8.16 -1.90 24.00
C ASP A 78 7.10 -2.98 24.23
N ARG A 79 6.21 -3.18 23.25
CA ARG A 79 5.12 -4.17 23.31
C ARG A 79 4.67 -4.55 21.91
N GLU A 80 4.16 -5.76 21.73
CA GLU A 80 3.56 -6.17 20.46
C GLU A 80 2.25 -5.40 20.21
N VAL A 81 2.32 -4.37 19.35
CA VAL A 81 1.15 -3.63 18.85
C VAL A 81 0.76 -4.15 17.47
N ILE A 82 1.76 -4.41 16.62
CA ILE A 82 1.62 -4.95 15.28
C ILE A 82 1.97 -6.44 15.35
N PRO A 83 1.06 -7.37 15.03
CA PRO A 83 1.34 -8.79 15.16
C PRO A 83 2.54 -9.24 14.32
N ALA A 84 3.37 -10.14 14.85
CA ALA A 84 4.53 -10.69 14.14
C ALA A 84 4.16 -11.28 12.77
N ALA A 85 2.96 -11.86 12.65
CA ALA A 85 2.44 -12.40 11.39
C ALA A 85 2.31 -11.35 10.28
N ILE A 86 2.04 -10.07 10.62
CA ILE A 86 1.98 -8.97 9.64
C ILE A 86 3.39 -8.57 9.20
N MET A 87 4.37 -8.63 10.11
CA MET A 87 5.75 -8.26 9.83
C MET A 87 6.47 -9.28 8.92
N THR A 88 6.13 -10.56 9.03
CA THR A 88 6.75 -11.64 8.23
C THR A 88 6.01 -11.95 6.94
N LYS A 89 4.79 -11.44 6.78
CA LYS A 89 3.98 -11.70 5.58
C LYS A 89 4.61 -10.99 4.37
N PRO A 90 4.75 -11.68 3.23
CA PRO A 90 5.23 -11.03 2.01
C PRO A 90 4.24 -9.93 1.59
N PRO A 91 4.74 -8.76 1.14
CA PRO A 91 3.90 -7.68 0.61
C PRO A 91 3.02 -8.16 -0.55
N SER A 92 1.74 -7.80 -0.49
CA SER A 92 0.73 -8.17 -1.48
C SER A 92 -0.46 -7.22 -1.44
N ALA A 93 -1.01 -6.88 -2.61
CA ALA A 93 -2.29 -6.17 -2.72
C ALA A 93 -3.53 -7.05 -2.43
N GLU A 94 -3.39 -8.38 -2.38
CA GLU A 94 -4.46 -9.35 -2.08
C GLU A 94 -5.73 -9.17 -2.95
N LEU A 95 -5.56 -8.88 -4.23
CA LEU A 95 -6.63 -8.72 -5.21
C LEU A 95 -6.88 -10.00 -6.04
N ARG A 96 -5.91 -10.91 -6.05
CA ARG A 96 -6.01 -12.26 -6.63
C ARG A 96 -5.29 -13.30 -5.75
N PRO A 97 -5.58 -14.61 -5.90
CA PRO A 97 -4.87 -15.68 -5.19
C PRO A 97 -3.36 -15.66 -5.46
N ASP A 98 -2.58 -15.94 -4.41
CA ASP A 98 -1.11 -16.06 -4.44
C ASP A 98 -0.36 -14.83 -5.00
N GLN A 99 -1.00 -13.65 -4.97
CA GLN A 99 -0.39 -12.40 -5.42
C GLN A 99 0.78 -12.00 -4.53
N THR A 100 1.88 -11.58 -5.13
CA THR A 100 2.97 -10.89 -4.41
C THR A 100 3.33 -9.58 -5.11
N ASP A 101 3.78 -8.59 -4.35
CA ASP A 101 4.20 -7.31 -4.95
C ASP A 101 5.46 -7.49 -5.82
N GLU A 102 6.29 -8.50 -5.52
CA GLU A 102 7.48 -8.88 -6.29
C GLU A 102 7.16 -9.48 -7.67
N ASP A 103 5.90 -9.85 -7.94
CA ASP A 103 5.46 -10.27 -9.28
C ASP A 103 5.61 -9.13 -10.31
N SER A 104 5.48 -7.88 -9.84
CA SER A 104 5.42 -6.68 -10.67
C SER A 104 6.52 -5.67 -10.34
N LEU A 105 7.08 -5.73 -9.13
CA LEU A 105 8.09 -4.80 -8.63
C LEU A 105 9.41 -5.53 -8.32
N PRO A 106 10.57 -4.85 -8.43
CA PRO A 106 11.79 -5.36 -7.84
C PRO A 106 11.67 -5.38 -6.30
N PRO A 107 12.49 -6.18 -5.60
CA PRO A 107 12.51 -6.21 -4.14
C PRO A 107 12.65 -4.82 -3.53
N TYR A 108 11.84 -4.51 -2.51
CA TYR A 108 11.79 -3.18 -1.89
C TYR A 108 13.15 -2.59 -1.47
N PRO A 109 14.12 -3.36 -0.93
CA PRO A 109 15.44 -2.81 -0.62
C PRO A 109 16.18 -2.23 -1.84
N ILE A 110 15.97 -2.83 -3.02
CA ILE A 110 16.55 -2.34 -4.28
C ILE A 110 15.73 -1.15 -4.77
N LEU A 111 14.40 -1.27 -4.78
CA LEU A 111 13.49 -0.22 -5.23
C LEU A 111 13.69 1.08 -4.45
N ASP A 112 13.69 1.00 -3.12
CA ASP A 112 13.84 2.14 -2.22
C ASP A 112 15.21 2.80 -2.40
N ARG A 113 16.26 2.02 -2.67
CA ARG A 113 17.59 2.56 -2.94
C ARG A 113 17.63 3.34 -4.26
N VAL A 114 16.99 2.83 -5.31
CA VAL A 114 16.87 3.52 -6.60
C VAL A 114 16.07 4.81 -6.44
N LEU A 115 14.94 4.75 -5.72
CA LEU A 115 14.09 5.92 -5.48
C LEU A 115 14.81 7.00 -4.68
N ALA A 116 15.56 6.63 -3.64
CA ALA A 116 16.36 7.58 -2.87
C ALA A 116 17.39 8.32 -3.73
N LEU A 117 18.12 7.59 -4.60
CA LEU A 117 19.11 8.20 -5.50
C LEU A 117 18.48 9.04 -6.62
N TYR A 118 17.22 8.81 -6.96
CA TYR A 118 16.54 9.53 -8.04
C TYR A 118 15.80 10.79 -7.57
N LEU A 119 15.27 10.77 -6.34
CA LEU A 119 14.39 11.83 -5.82
C LEU A 119 15.09 12.76 -4.82
N ASP A 120 16.06 12.25 -4.07
CA ASP A 120 16.66 12.97 -2.93
C ASP A 120 18.11 13.44 -3.20
N GLU A 121 18.67 13.15 -4.39
CA GLU A 121 19.97 13.64 -4.92
C GLU A 121 19.80 14.37 -6.25
#